data_AF-A0A7X6VDV8-F1
#
_entry.id   AF-A0A7X6VDV8-F1
#
_cell.length_a   1.000
_cell.length_b   1.000
_cell.length_c   1.000
_cell.angle_alpha   90.00
_cell.angle_beta   90.00
_cell.angle_gamma   90.00
#
_symmetry.space_group_name_H-M   'P 1'
#
loop_
_entity.id
_entity.type
_entity.pdbx_description
1 polymer ?
#
loop_
_entity_poly.entity_id
_entity_poly.type
_entity_poly.pdbx_seq_one_letter_code
_entity_poly.pdbx_strand_id
1 'polypeptide(L)'
;MPQLAVRTRSGRVESIHDGYICVTDSDNNIIYSIGNPNAGIYLRSSGKPLYAVAYVQSGLLEKYNISLKEFAIMCSSHEGQAYHRKIILSILKKIGLSEKALDCGHKYPENQKIHDALIMLCKRPDPIFSNCSGKHSGILALCQFYNYPTKNYTNPEHPVNQLIKRTMAELLECDLDKVIIGKDGCTLPTYFLTMQQTAWLYARLAHGYEGNRKYSNCFGLIQSAMTEYPRVIRGSGTFCTDLIKHSEGRAIGKIGAEGIYCISIPEKRLGVCIKMSDGHPWSSFPVAVKILEELGILDVATVKKLEKWAFPAVKDDKGNTVGYIHPTFSLTENKTGEYEPGDLYP
;
A
#
# COMPACT_ATOMS: atom_id res chain seq x y z
N MET A 1 1.22 -3.97 24.18
CA MET A 1 1.03 -3.20 22.92
C MET A 1 -0.48 -3.09 22.70
N PRO A 2 -1.02 -2.05 22.07
CA PRO A 2 -2.48 -1.91 21.99
C PRO A 2 -3.12 -3.05 21.20
N GLN A 3 -4.14 -3.69 21.77
CA GLN A 3 -4.91 -4.74 21.10
C GLN A 3 -5.90 -4.11 20.12
N LEU A 4 -5.70 -4.36 18.82
CA LEU A 4 -6.52 -3.76 17.77
C LEU A 4 -7.55 -4.73 17.19
N ALA A 5 -7.27 -6.03 17.24
CA ALA A 5 -8.24 -7.03 16.83
C ALA A 5 -8.06 -8.33 17.61
N VAL A 6 -9.12 -9.11 17.65
CA VAL A 6 -9.07 -10.50 18.12
C VAL A 6 -9.70 -11.41 17.08
N ARG A 7 -9.17 -12.63 16.99
CA ARG A 7 -9.79 -13.72 16.26
C ARG A 7 -10.52 -14.60 17.26
N THR A 8 -11.78 -14.92 16.96
CA THR A 8 -12.60 -15.80 17.77
C THR A 8 -12.75 -17.18 17.11
N ARG A 9 -12.99 -18.19 17.94
CA ARG A 9 -13.48 -19.51 17.53
C ARG A 9 -14.48 -20.02 18.56
N SER A 10 -15.64 -20.48 18.10
CA SER A 10 -16.70 -21.02 18.96
C SER A 10 -17.06 -20.09 20.13
N GLY A 11 -17.15 -18.78 19.87
CA GLY A 11 -17.49 -17.75 20.86
C GLY A 11 -16.37 -17.35 21.82
N ARG A 12 -15.15 -17.85 21.64
CA ARG A 12 -13.99 -17.53 22.49
C ARG A 12 -12.86 -16.89 21.72
N VAL A 13 -12.10 -16.03 22.38
CA VAL A 13 -10.88 -15.43 21.83
C VAL A 13 -9.82 -16.51 21.63
N GLU A 14 -9.37 -16.69 20.39
CA GLU A 14 -8.34 -17.67 20.00
C GLU A 14 -7.00 -16.99 19.72
N SER A 15 -7.01 -15.77 19.15
CA SER A 15 -5.78 -15.02 18.85
C SER A 15 -5.98 -13.54 19.07
N ILE A 16 -4.91 -12.88 19.50
CA ILE A 16 -4.86 -11.45 19.78
C ILE A 16 -3.93 -10.80 18.77
N HIS A 17 -4.37 -9.68 18.18
CA HIS A 17 -3.63 -8.95 17.18
C HIS A 17 -3.35 -7.52 17.66
N ASP A 18 -2.12 -7.31 18.14
CA ASP A 18 -1.66 -6.02 18.60
C ASP A 18 -1.13 -5.15 17.45
N GLY A 19 -1.18 -3.84 17.63
CA GLY A 19 -0.61 -2.92 16.65
C GLY A 19 -0.64 -1.46 17.05
N TYR A 20 -0.34 -0.62 16.07
CA TYR A 20 -0.28 0.83 16.17
C TYR A 20 -1.16 1.47 15.10
N ILE A 21 -1.78 2.60 15.45
CA ILE A 21 -2.54 3.45 14.53
C ILE A 21 -2.05 4.89 14.70
N CYS A 22 -1.80 5.57 13.59
CA CYS A 22 -1.57 7.01 13.57
C CYS A 22 -2.39 7.64 12.45
N VAL A 23 -3.11 8.72 12.77
CA VAL A 23 -3.88 9.53 11.84
C VAL A 23 -3.38 10.96 11.93
N THR A 24 -3.04 11.55 10.79
CA THR A 24 -2.53 12.92 10.72
C THR A 24 -3.28 13.73 9.66
N ASP A 25 -3.24 15.04 9.80
CA ASP A 25 -3.54 15.97 8.72
C ASP A 25 -2.29 16.22 7.83
N SER A 26 -2.43 17.11 6.84
CA SER A 26 -1.36 17.46 5.90
C SER A 26 -0.34 18.47 6.45
N ASP A 27 -0.62 19.05 7.61
CA ASP A 27 0.30 19.93 8.36
C ASP A 27 1.11 19.17 9.42
N ASN A 28 1.04 17.83 9.37
CA ASN A 28 1.75 16.89 10.23
C ASN A 28 1.26 16.88 11.69
N ASN A 29 0.05 17.38 11.96
CA ASN A 29 -0.57 17.26 13.27
C ASN A 29 -1.16 15.86 13.43
N ILE A 30 -0.93 15.23 14.59
CA ILE A 30 -1.60 13.98 14.95
C ILE A 30 -3.03 14.29 15.35
N ILE A 31 -3.99 13.76 14.61
CA ILE A 31 -5.42 13.88 14.89
C ILE A 31 -5.88 12.77 15.83
N TYR A 32 -5.41 11.54 15.57
CA TYR A 32 -5.64 10.38 16.43
C TYR A 32 -4.40 9.49 16.46
N SER A 33 -4.17 8.83 17.59
CA SER A 33 -3.15 7.78 17.68
C SER A 33 -3.52 6.75 18.73
N ILE A 34 -3.32 5.48 18.38
CA ILE A 34 -3.35 4.35 19.31
C ILE A 34 -1.93 3.76 19.34
N GLY A 35 -1.31 3.78 20.52
CA GLY A 35 0.07 3.35 20.73
C GLY A 35 1.11 4.45 20.44
N ASN A 36 2.28 4.06 19.94
CA ASN A 36 3.41 4.98 19.77
C ASN A 36 3.50 5.54 18.32
N PRO A 37 3.20 6.84 18.07
CA PRO A 37 3.30 7.44 16.74
C PRO A 37 4.75 7.57 16.24
N ASN A 38 5.75 7.50 17.13
CA ASN A 38 7.16 7.52 16.81
C ASN A 38 7.75 6.13 16.54
N ALA A 39 6.94 5.06 16.60
CA ALA A 39 7.38 3.72 16.26
C ALA A 39 7.89 3.69 14.81
N GLY A 40 9.08 3.12 14.62
CA GLY A 40 9.74 3.04 13.32
C GLY A 40 9.28 1.84 12.50
N ILE A 41 9.02 2.06 11.22
CA ILE A 41 8.60 1.05 10.24
C ILE A 41 9.35 1.24 8.92
N TYR A 42 9.62 0.16 8.21
CA TYR A 42 9.96 0.26 6.79
C TYR A 42 8.67 0.39 5.98
N LEU A 43 8.56 1.36 5.06
CA LEU A 43 7.35 1.54 4.24
C LEU A 43 6.98 0.30 3.43
N ARG A 44 7.97 -0.52 3.04
CA ARG A 44 7.78 -1.66 2.13
C ARG A 44 7.00 -1.21 0.88
N SER A 45 6.06 -2.03 0.42
CA SER A 45 5.19 -1.73 -0.72
C SER A 45 4.17 -0.61 -0.48
N SER A 46 3.98 -0.13 0.75
CA SER A 46 3.12 1.04 1.00
C SER A 46 3.77 2.35 0.51
N GLY A 47 5.09 2.37 0.30
CA GLY A 47 5.79 3.56 -0.22
C GLY A 47 5.64 3.82 -1.72
N LYS A 48 5.07 2.88 -2.50
CA LYS A 48 5.04 2.98 -3.97
C LYS A 48 4.34 4.24 -4.51
N PRO A 49 3.18 4.67 -3.98
CA PRO A 49 2.57 5.94 -4.38
C PRO A 49 3.50 7.13 -4.12
N LEU A 50 4.30 7.10 -3.06
CA LEU A 50 5.21 8.18 -2.69
C LEU A 50 6.42 8.25 -3.63
N TYR A 51 6.96 7.10 -4.04
CA TYR A 51 8.04 7.05 -5.04
C TYR A 51 7.57 7.57 -6.40
N ALA A 52 6.28 7.44 -6.70
CA ALA A 52 5.68 7.91 -7.94
C ALA A 52 5.70 9.44 -8.08
N VAL A 53 5.91 10.19 -6.99
CA VAL A 53 6.14 11.63 -7.04
C VAL A 53 7.35 11.95 -7.92
N ALA A 54 8.43 11.16 -7.84
CA ALA A 54 9.61 11.34 -8.69
C ALA A 54 9.28 11.12 -10.18
N TYR A 55 8.35 10.21 -10.48
CA TYR A 55 7.93 9.94 -11.86
C TYR A 55 7.19 11.14 -12.45
N VAL A 56 6.17 11.64 -11.74
CA VAL A 56 5.40 12.80 -12.20
C VAL A 56 6.28 14.04 -12.28
N GLN A 57 7.06 14.31 -11.23
CA GLN A 57 7.91 15.50 -11.16
C GLN A 57 8.94 15.57 -12.29
N SER A 58 9.42 14.43 -12.78
CA SER A 58 10.39 14.39 -13.87
C SER A 58 9.83 14.85 -15.22
N GLY A 59 8.52 14.76 -15.43
CA GLY A 59 7.90 14.95 -16.75
C GLY A 59 7.98 13.71 -17.66
N LEU A 60 8.33 12.54 -17.11
CA LEU A 60 8.43 11.30 -17.89
C LEU A 60 7.09 10.85 -18.44
N LEU A 61 5.99 11.16 -17.75
CA LEU A 61 4.66 10.72 -18.17
C LEU A 61 4.29 11.38 -19.50
N GLU A 62 4.54 12.68 -19.64
CA GLU A 62 4.31 13.45 -20.85
C GLU A 62 5.28 13.01 -21.96
N LYS A 63 6.58 12.93 -21.66
CA LYS A 63 7.61 12.56 -22.66
C LYS A 63 7.35 11.21 -23.33
N TYR A 64 6.93 10.21 -22.56
CA TYR A 64 6.68 8.86 -23.07
C TYR A 64 5.20 8.57 -23.33
N ASN A 65 4.32 9.58 -23.22
CA ASN A 65 2.88 9.43 -23.35
C ASN A 65 2.33 8.28 -22.48
N ILE A 66 2.74 8.23 -21.22
CA ILE A 66 2.28 7.26 -20.23
C ILE A 66 0.86 7.64 -19.82
N SER A 67 -0.10 6.77 -20.13
CA SER A 67 -1.50 6.95 -19.75
C SER A 67 -1.70 6.83 -18.24
N LEU A 68 -2.82 7.35 -17.74
CA LEU A 68 -3.15 7.25 -16.32
C LEU A 68 -3.24 5.79 -15.82
N LYS A 69 -3.71 4.87 -16.66
CA LYS A 69 -3.75 3.42 -16.39
C LYS A 69 -2.35 2.80 -16.29
N GLU A 70 -1.42 3.24 -17.13
CA GLU A 70 -0.02 2.83 -17.05
C GLU A 70 0.68 3.46 -15.84
N PHE A 71 0.34 4.69 -15.49
CA PHE A 71 0.84 5.29 -14.26
C PHE A 71 0.33 4.56 -13.00
N ALA A 72 -0.92 4.12 -12.99
CA ALA A 72 -1.49 3.32 -11.90
C ALA A 72 -0.68 2.04 -11.62
N ILE A 73 -0.20 1.32 -12.66
CA ILE A 73 0.61 0.12 -12.43
C ILE A 73 1.97 0.44 -11.79
N MET A 74 2.52 1.65 -11.98
CA MET A 74 3.76 2.07 -11.33
C MET A 74 3.59 2.25 -9.81
N CYS A 75 2.37 2.53 -9.34
CA CYS A 75 2.00 2.62 -7.92
C CYS A 75 1.60 1.27 -7.29
N SER A 76 1.50 0.22 -8.12
CA SER A 76 0.80 -1.02 -7.76
C SER A 76 1.62 -2.02 -6.93
N SER A 77 0.90 -2.92 -6.27
CA SER A 77 1.43 -4.22 -5.82
C SER A 77 0.61 -5.33 -6.45
N HIS A 78 0.57 -5.30 -7.78
CA HIS A 78 -0.36 -6.10 -8.58
C HIS A 78 -0.18 -7.61 -8.39
N GLU A 79 -1.26 -8.35 -8.65
CA GLU A 79 -1.34 -9.81 -8.52
C GLU A 79 -0.74 -10.60 -9.71
N GLY A 80 0.05 -9.96 -10.56
CA GLY A 80 0.66 -10.63 -11.72
C GLY A 80 -0.31 -11.09 -12.83
N GLN A 81 -1.61 -10.75 -12.76
CA GLN A 81 -2.63 -11.08 -13.78
C GLN A 81 -2.27 -10.59 -15.19
N ALA A 82 -2.82 -11.26 -16.22
CA ALA A 82 -2.46 -10.99 -17.62
C ALA A 82 -2.65 -9.52 -18.04
N TYR A 83 -3.69 -8.84 -17.56
CA TYR A 83 -3.89 -7.42 -17.88
C TYR A 83 -2.83 -6.52 -17.23
N HIS A 84 -2.33 -6.84 -16.03
CA HIS A 84 -1.21 -6.11 -15.42
C HIS A 84 0.04 -6.21 -16.30
N ARG A 85 0.37 -7.44 -16.72
CA ARG A 85 1.55 -7.69 -17.57
C ARG A 85 1.45 -6.97 -18.91
N LYS A 86 0.26 -6.93 -19.53
CA LYS A 86 0.02 -6.15 -20.76
C LYS A 86 0.30 -4.65 -20.57
N ILE A 87 -0.11 -4.06 -19.45
CA ILE A 87 0.18 -2.65 -19.14
C ILE A 87 1.69 -2.42 -18.97
N ILE A 88 2.38 -3.33 -18.26
CA ILE A 88 3.84 -3.22 -18.06
C ILE A 88 4.60 -3.32 -19.38
N LEU A 89 4.23 -4.28 -20.24
CA LEU A 89 4.82 -4.40 -21.58
C LEU A 89 4.60 -3.15 -22.44
N SER A 90 3.43 -2.51 -22.32
CA SER A 90 3.14 -1.24 -23.01
C SER A 90 4.10 -0.13 -22.55
N ILE A 91 4.32 0.00 -21.24
CA ILE A 91 5.28 0.96 -20.67
C ILE A 91 6.69 0.68 -21.18
N LEU A 92 7.15 -0.57 -21.07
CA LEU A 92 8.50 -0.96 -21.48
C LEU A 92 8.73 -0.65 -22.97
N LYS A 93 7.75 -0.94 -23.82
CA LYS A 93 7.80 -0.60 -25.25
C LYS A 93 7.94 0.90 -25.48
N LYS A 94 7.17 1.74 -24.76
CA LYS A 94 7.21 3.21 -24.88
C LYS A 94 8.56 3.81 -24.49
N ILE A 95 9.29 3.16 -23.57
CA ILE A 95 10.62 3.59 -23.14
C ILE A 95 11.76 2.85 -23.86
N GLY A 96 11.45 2.09 -24.93
CA GLY A 96 12.46 1.41 -25.74
C GLY A 96 13.12 0.19 -25.08
N LEU A 97 12.47 -0.43 -24.10
CA LEU A 97 12.97 -1.59 -23.38
C LEU A 97 12.08 -2.83 -23.56
N SER A 98 12.59 -3.99 -23.14
CA SER A 98 11.84 -5.24 -23.04
C SER A 98 11.77 -5.72 -21.59
N GLU A 99 10.98 -6.76 -21.32
CA GLU A 99 10.87 -7.35 -19.98
C GLU A 99 12.20 -7.87 -19.41
N LYS A 100 13.20 -8.11 -20.27
CA LYS A 100 14.57 -8.49 -19.86
C LYS A 100 15.28 -7.42 -19.03
N ALA A 101 14.80 -6.17 -19.06
CA ALA A 101 15.34 -5.09 -18.23
C ALA A 101 14.81 -5.12 -16.78
N LEU A 102 13.78 -5.92 -16.48
CA LEU A 102 13.22 -6.02 -15.14
C LEU A 102 14.14 -6.85 -14.23
N ASP A 103 14.49 -6.28 -13.07
CA ASP A 103 15.38 -6.87 -12.06
C ASP A 103 14.65 -6.98 -10.71
N CYS A 104 13.41 -7.48 -10.74
CA CYS A 104 12.50 -7.56 -9.59
C CYS A 104 12.33 -8.98 -9.04
N GLY A 105 13.24 -9.89 -9.42
CA GLY A 105 13.25 -11.28 -8.99
C GLY A 105 12.16 -12.14 -9.61
N HIS A 106 12.16 -13.43 -9.26
CA HIS A 106 11.30 -14.48 -9.83
C HIS A 106 10.34 -15.01 -8.74
N LYS A 107 9.80 -14.11 -7.91
CA LYS A 107 8.83 -14.48 -6.87
C LYS A 107 7.54 -14.93 -7.55
N TYR A 108 6.97 -16.03 -7.07
CA TYR A 108 5.66 -16.46 -7.51
C TYR A 108 4.57 -15.41 -7.21
N PRO A 109 3.59 -15.22 -8.12
CA PRO A 109 2.45 -14.35 -7.88
C PRO A 109 1.64 -14.78 -6.66
N GLU A 110 1.13 -13.80 -5.91
CA GLU A 110 0.25 -14.05 -4.76
C GLU A 110 -1.15 -14.52 -5.18
N ASN A 111 -1.52 -14.34 -6.45
CA ASN A 111 -2.76 -14.86 -6.98
C ASN A 111 -2.63 -16.38 -7.19
N GLN A 112 -3.31 -17.15 -6.33
CA GLN A 112 -3.25 -18.61 -6.30
C GLN A 112 -3.52 -19.25 -7.67
N LYS A 113 -4.49 -18.74 -8.43
CA LYS A 113 -4.82 -19.31 -9.76
C LYS A 113 -3.66 -19.18 -10.75
N ILE A 114 -2.89 -18.09 -10.68
CA ILE A 114 -1.73 -17.88 -11.55
C ILE A 114 -0.55 -18.72 -11.06
N HIS A 115 -0.35 -18.76 -9.75
CA HIS A 115 0.65 -19.61 -9.13
C HIS A 115 0.47 -21.08 -9.56
N ASP A 116 -0.73 -21.62 -9.41
CA ASP A 116 -1.03 -23.01 -9.75
C ASP A 116 -0.91 -23.25 -11.26
N ALA A 117 -1.36 -22.31 -12.10
CA ALA A 117 -1.20 -22.40 -13.54
C ALA A 117 0.29 -22.45 -13.96
N LEU A 118 1.17 -21.68 -13.32
CA LEU A 118 2.62 -21.74 -13.58
C LEU A 118 3.21 -23.09 -13.18
N ILE A 119 2.79 -23.64 -12.04
CA ILE A 119 3.20 -24.98 -11.58
C ILE A 119 2.75 -26.06 -12.57
N MET A 120 1.48 -26.05 -12.98
CA MET A 120 0.93 -27.01 -13.94
C MET A 120 1.63 -26.95 -15.30
N LEU A 121 2.08 -25.76 -15.71
CA LEU A 121 2.87 -25.57 -16.93
C LEU A 121 4.36 -25.89 -16.76
N CYS A 122 4.81 -26.31 -15.57
CA CYS A 122 6.22 -26.51 -15.22
C CYS A 122 7.09 -25.27 -15.51
N LYS A 123 6.52 -24.07 -15.33
CA LYS A 123 7.22 -22.79 -15.59
C LYS A 123 7.56 -22.09 -14.29
N ARG A 124 8.77 -21.53 -14.24
CA ARG A 124 9.13 -20.52 -13.23
C ARG A 124 8.59 -19.16 -13.68
N PRO A 125 8.17 -18.29 -12.74
CA PRO A 125 7.74 -16.94 -13.07
C PRO A 125 8.92 -16.09 -13.57
N ASP A 126 8.73 -15.43 -14.70
CA ASP A 126 9.61 -14.36 -15.16
C ASP A 126 9.45 -13.09 -14.29
N PRO A 127 10.41 -12.15 -14.30
CA PRO A 127 10.32 -10.91 -13.51
C PRO A 127 9.01 -10.12 -13.66
N ILE A 128 8.39 -10.13 -14.84
CA ILE A 128 7.11 -9.46 -15.09
C ILE A 128 5.93 -9.99 -14.24
N PHE A 129 6.06 -11.18 -13.63
CA PHE A 129 5.09 -11.72 -12.70
C PHE A 129 5.23 -11.15 -11.28
N SER A 130 6.39 -10.58 -10.95
CA SER A 130 6.63 -9.95 -9.65
C SER A 130 5.63 -8.82 -9.42
N ASN A 131 5.05 -8.76 -8.22
CA ASN A 131 4.12 -7.70 -7.81
C ASN A 131 4.76 -6.29 -7.77
N CYS A 132 6.08 -6.21 -7.95
CA CYS A 132 6.82 -4.96 -8.03
C CYS A 132 7.21 -4.57 -9.46
N SER A 133 6.95 -5.41 -10.46
CA SER A 133 7.41 -5.15 -11.84
C SER A 133 6.87 -3.84 -12.42
N GLY A 134 5.66 -3.40 -12.03
CA GLY A 134 5.16 -2.05 -12.36
C GLY A 134 5.97 -0.90 -11.75
N LYS A 135 6.42 -1.00 -10.49
CA LYS A 135 7.34 -0.02 -9.90
C LYS A 135 8.67 -0.01 -10.66
N HIS A 136 9.19 -1.18 -11.02
CA HIS A 136 10.44 -1.28 -11.76
C HIS A 136 10.34 -0.67 -13.16
N SER A 137 9.21 -0.80 -13.87
CA SER A 137 9.02 -0.13 -15.15
C SER A 137 9.01 1.39 -15.01
N GLY A 138 8.46 1.95 -13.92
CA GLY A 138 8.56 3.38 -13.59
C GLY A 138 10.00 3.84 -13.32
N ILE A 139 10.78 3.06 -12.58
CA ILE A 139 12.20 3.37 -12.33
C ILE A 139 13.02 3.27 -13.61
N LEU A 140 12.78 2.27 -14.46
CA LEU A 140 13.41 2.17 -15.77
C LEU A 140 13.03 3.34 -16.68
N ALA A 141 11.79 3.82 -16.60
CA ALA A 141 11.36 5.01 -17.32
C ALA A 141 12.11 6.27 -16.84
N LEU A 142 12.36 6.42 -15.54
CA LEU A 142 13.24 7.47 -15.02
C LEU A 142 14.68 7.32 -15.55
N CYS A 143 15.22 6.10 -15.56
CA CYS A 143 16.56 5.88 -16.11
C CYS A 143 16.63 6.33 -17.58
N GLN A 144 15.66 5.94 -18.39
CA GLN A 144 15.57 6.38 -19.79
C GLN A 144 15.36 7.89 -19.91
N PHE A 145 14.55 8.49 -19.02
CA PHE A 145 14.26 9.92 -19.06
C PHE A 145 15.53 10.76 -18.87
N TYR A 146 16.33 10.41 -17.86
CA TYR A 146 17.55 11.12 -17.45
C TYR A 146 18.84 10.56 -18.07
N ASN A 147 18.74 9.62 -19.01
CA ASN A 147 19.88 8.90 -19.59
C ASN A 147 20.79 8.20 -18.55
N TYR A 148 20.21 7.69 -17.46
CA TYR A 148 20.93 6.84 -16.51
C TYR A 148 21.05 5.40 -17.01
N PRO A 149 22.02 4.63 -16.49
CA PRO A 149 22.11 3.21 -16.78
C PRO A 149 20.80 2.46 -16.45
N THR A 150 20.41 1.54 -17.33
CA THR A 150 19.26 0.64 -17.13
C THR A 150 19.66 -0.70 -16.53
N LYS A 151 20.96 -0.92 -16.31
CA LYS A 151 21.51 -2.07 -15.58
C LYS A 151 21.84 -1.64 -14.15
N ASN A 152 21.71 -2.56 -13.20
CA ASN A 152 22.05 -2.34 -11.79
C ASN A 152 21.31 -1.16 -11.13
N TYR A 153 20.15 -0.76 -11.67
CA TYR A 153 19.32 0.31 -11.11
C TYR A 153 18.71 -0.06 -9.75
N THR A 154 18.90 -1.29 -9.29
CA THR A 154 18.50 -1.80 -7.98
C THR A 154 19.51 -1.44 -6.88
N ASN A 155 20.73 -1.02 -7.25
CA ASN A 155 21.75 -0.56 -6.32
C ASN A 155 21.34 0.78 -5.67
N PRO A 156 21.33 0.91 -4.32
CA PRO A 156 21.06 2.17 -3.63
C PRO A 156 21.87 3.38 -4.11
N GLU A 157 23.12 3.17 -4.54
CA GLU A 157 24.00 4.23 -5.04
C GLU A 157 23.74 4.60 -6.51
N HIS A 158 22.86 3.87 -7.19
CA HIS A 158 22.47 4.21 -8.56
C HIS A 158 21.83 5.61 -8.61
N PRO A 159 22.14 6.45 -9.63
CA PRO A 159 21.60 7.82 -9.72
C PRO A 159 20.07 7.91 -9.59
N VAL A 160 19.34 6.92 -10.11
CA VAL A 160 17.88 6.87 -9.98
C VAL A 160 17.39 6.70 -8.53
N ASN A 161 18.10 5.91 -7.72
CA ASN A 161 17.73 5.71 -6.32
C ASN A 161 18.13 6.93 -5.48
N GLN A 162 19.24 7.58 -5.83
CA GLN A 162 19.63 8.87 -5.23
C GLN A 162 18.61 9.97 -5.55
N LEU A 163 18.08 10.00 -6.77
CA LEU A 163 16.97 10.90 -7.14
C LEU A 163 15.73 10.65 -6.27
N ILE A 164 15.29 9.38 -6.17
CA ILE A 164 14.12 9.02 -5.33
C ILE A 164 14.39 9.35 -3.86
N LYS A 165 15.62 9.11 -3.36
CA LYS A 165 16.01 9.45 -1.98
C LYS A 165 15.90 10.94 -1.72
N ARG A 166 16.34 11.80 -2.65
CA ARG A 166 16.17 13.26 -2.56
C ARG A 166 14.71 13.66 -2.58
N THR A 167 13.90 13.08 -3.46
CA THR A 167 12.44 13.31 -3.47
C THR A 167 11.83 12.92 -2.12
N MET A 168 12.20 11.78 -1.55
CA MET A 168 11.73 11.37 -0.22
C MET A 168 12.17 12.33 0.89
N ALA A 169 13.42 12.82 0.87
CA ALA A 169 13.91 13.82 1.83
C ALA A 169 13.07 15.11 1.76
N GLU A 170 12.80 15.60 0.54
CA GLU A 170 11.97 16.80 0.33
C GLU A 170 10.51 16.58 0.76
N LEU A 171 9.96 15.38 0.54
CA LEU A 171 8.62 15.03 1.01
C LEU A 171 8.55 14.90 2.54
N LEU A 172 9.65 14.54 3.18
CA LEU A 172 9.76 14.45 4.64
C LEU A 172 10.18 15.76 5.30
N GLU A 173 10.51 16.78 4.48
CA GLU A 173 11.01 18.07 4.93
C GLU A 173 12.23 17.91 5.86
N CYS A 174 13.13 16.99 5.49
CA CYS A 174 14.33 16.68 6.25
C CYS A 174 15.59 16.63 5.38
N ASP A 175 16.74 16.65 6.04
CA ASP A 175 18.04 16.53 5.40
C ASP A 175 18.23 15.12 4.81
N LEU A 176 18.98 15.05 3.70
CA LEU A 176 19.17 13.79 2.94
C LEU A 176 19.87 12.68 3.75
N ASP A 177 20.74 13.06 4.69
CA ASP A 177 21.48 12.15 5.58
C ASP A 177 20.59 11.53 6.66
N LYS A 178 19.48 12.19 7.03
CA LYS A 178 18.47 11.65 7.96
C LYS A 178 17.57 10.59 7.31
N VAL A 179 17.60 10.46 5.99
CA VAL A 179 16.80 9.45 5.27
C VAL A 179 17.45 8.07 5.40
N ILE A 180 16.87 7.25 6.27
CA ILE A 180 17.29 5.87 6.53
C ILE A 180 16.68 4.95 5.46
N ILE A 181 17.55 4.16 4.81
CA ILE A 181 17.15 3.19 3.79
C ILE A 181 17.47 1.75 4.23
N GLY A 182 16.68 0.81 3.75
CA GLY A 182 16.90 -0.63 3.88
C GLY A 182 16.71 -1.34 2.54
N LYS A 183 16.99 -2.65 2.51
CA LYS A 183 16.81 -3.50 1.33
C LYS A 183 15.47 -4.22 1.38
N ASP A 184 14.65 -4.11 0.34
CA ASP A 184 13.37 -4.81 0.23
C ASP A 184 13.54 -6.14 -0.55
N GLY A 185 12.58 -7.05 -0.41
CA GLY A 185 12.57 -8.36 -1.08
C GLY A 185 12.47 -8.27 -2.61
N CYS A 186 12.06 -7.12 -3.14
CA CYS A 186 12.03 -6.82 -4.57
C CYS A 186 13.32 -6.19 -5.09
N THR A 187 14.43 -6.28 -4.34
CA THR A 187 15.79 -5.76 -4.63
C THR A 187 15.98 -4.25 -4.55
N LEU A 188 14.91 -3.45 -4.63
CA LEU A 188 14.97 -1.99 -4.50
C LEU A 188 15.08 -1.49 -3.04
N PRO A 189 15.56 -0.25 -2.83
CA PRO A 189 15.51 0.40 -1.53
C PRO A 189 14.08 0.56 -0.97
N THR A 190 13.96 0.49 0.35
CA THR A 190 12.78 0.90 1.12
C THR A 190 13.19 1.87 2.22
N TYR A 191 12.28 2.74 2.64
CA TYR A 191 12.58 3.84 3.56
C TYR A 191 12.05 3.53 4.95
N PHE A 192 12.86 3.81 5.97
CA PHE A 192 12.48 3.67 7.37
C PHE A 192 11.96 5.00 7.89
N LEU A 193 10.70 5.01 8.33
CA LEU A 193 9.98 6.20 8.80
C LEU A 193 9.23 5.88 10.09
N THR A 194 8.83 6.92 10.81
CA THR A 194 7.87 6.76 11.90
C THR A 194 6.45 6.52 11.38
N MET A 195 5.56 6.03 12.24
CA MET A 195 4.12 5.94 11.96
C MET A 195 3.54 7.30 11.57
N GLN A 196 3.90 8.37 12.31
CA GLN A 196 3.45 9.74 12.02
C GLN A 196 3.93 10.24 10.66
N GLN A 197 5.22 10.12 10.35
CA GLN A 197 5.75 10.51 9.03
C GLN A 197 5.04 9.77 7.90
N THR A 198 4.76 8.48 8.09
CA THR A 198 4.05 7.67 7.10
C THR A 198 2.61 8.14 6.91
N ALA A 199 1.87 8.36 8.00
CA ALA A 199 0.52 8.90 7.96
C ALA A 199 0.50 10.28 7.30
N TRP A 200 1.46 11.15 7.63
CA TRP A 200 1.56 12.49 7.07
C TRP A 200 1.79 12.50 5.56
N LEU A 201 2.66 11.62 5.05
CA LEU A 201 2.84 11.47 3.60
C LEU A 201 1.55 11.02 2.89
N TYR A 202 0.72 10.21 3.55
CA TYR A 202 -0.61 9.84 3.03
C TYR A 202 -1.65 10.96 3.16
N ALA A 203 -1.52 11.85 4.15
CA ALA A 203 -2.33 13.06 4.26
C ALA A 203 -1.99 14.06 3.14
N ARG A 204 -0.71 14.18 2.78
CA ARG A 204 -0.28 14.94 1.59
C ARG A 204 -0.85 14.35 0.30
N LEU A 205 -0.89 13.01 0.18
CA LEU A 205 -1.59 12.34 -0.92
C LEU A 205 -3.10 12.63 -0.92
N ALA A 206 -3.73 12.72 0.27
CA ALA A 206 -5.15 13.03 0.42
C ALA A 206 -5.52 14.45 -0.06
N HIS A 207 -4.64 15.42 0.16
CA HIS A 207 -4.82 16.78 -0.36
C HIS A 207 -4.87 16.84 -1.89
N GLY A 208 -4.10 15.99 -2.57
CA GLY A 208 -4.04 15.95 -4.03
C GLY A 208 -3.79 17.33 -4.65
N TYR A 209 -4.58 17.66 -5.67
CA TYR A 209 -4.52 18.95 -6.40
C TYR A 209 -4.87 20.17 -5.53
N GLU A 210 -5.61 19.98 -4.43
CA GLU A 210 -6.02 21.08 -3.54
C GLU A 210 -4.93 21.46 -2.54
N GLY A 211 -3.81 20.74 -2.50
CA GLY A 211 -2.65 21.16 -1.73
C GLY A 211 -1.99 22.42 -2.32
N ASN A 212 -1.31 23.16 -1.46
CA ASN A 212 -0.55 24.37 -1.82
C ASN A 212 0.97 24.14 -1.81
N ARG A 213 1.42 22.88 -1.77
CA ARG A 213 2.84 22.52 -1.67
C ARG A 213 3.41 22.16 -3.05
N LYS A 214 4.75 22.19 -3.17
CA LYS A 214 5.52 21.89 -4.39
C LYS A 214 5.01 20.67 -5.18
N TYR A 215 4.57 19.62 -4.49
CA TYR A 215 4.20 18.32 -5.06
C TYR A 215 2.70 18.06 -5.19
N SER A 216 1.83 19.07 -5.02
CA SER A 216 0.38 18.89 -5.06
C SER A 216 -0.14 18.31 -6.38
N ASN A 217 0.39 18.77 -7.52
CA ASN A 217 0.06 18.17 -8.83
C ASN A 217 0.46 16.70 -8.92
N CYS A 218 1.61 16.33 -8.33
CA CYS A 218 2.05 14.93 -8.30
C CYS A 218 1.08 14.07 -7.50
N PHE A 219 0.72 14.51 -6.30
CA PHE A 219 -0.23 13.80 -5.44
C PHE A 219 -1.62 13.70 -6.06
N GLY A 220 -2.12 14.75 -6.69
CA GLY A 220 -3.40 14.73 -7.41
C GLY A 220 -3.42 13.69 -8.53
N LEU A 221 -2.35 13.59 -9.32
CA LEU A 221 -2.27 12.60 -10.40
C LEU A 221 -2.17 11.16 -9.86
N ILE A 222 -1.42 10.95 -8.77
CA ILE A 222 -1.33 9.65 -8.09
C ILE A 222 -2.70 9.24 -7.55
N GLN A 223 -3.40 10.17 -6.91
CA GLN A 223 -4.75 9.98 -6.40
C GLN A 223 -5.72 9.57 -7.53
N SER A 224 -5.74 10.32 -8.64
CA SER A 224 -6.57 9.98 -9.81
C SER A 224 -6.24 8.59 -10.36
N ALA A 225 -4.96 8.26 -10.51
CA ALA A 225 -4.54 6.95 -11.03
C ALA A 225 -5.00 5.79 -10.15
N MET A 226 -4.87 5.92 -8.83
CA MET A 226 -5.27 4.89 -7.88
C MET A 226 -6.79 4.74 -7.78
N THR A 227 -7.53 5.86 -7.82
CA THR A 227 -8.99 5.87 -7.73
C THR A 227 -9.68 5.40 -9.00
N GLU A 228 -9.18 5.77 -10.19
CA GLU A 228 -9.78 5.38 -11.47
C GLU A 228 -9.44 3.94 -11.85
N TYR A 229 -8.26 3.44 -11.45
CA TYR A 229 -7.79 2.09 -11.78
C TYR A 229 -7.48 1.21 -10.55
N PRO A 230 -8.41 1.06 -9.58
CA PRO A 230 -8.14 0.33 -8.34
C PRO A 230 -7.78 -1.13 -8.59
N ARG A 231 -8.39 -1.74 -9.61
CA ARG A 231 -8.08 -3.12 -10.03
C ARG A 231 -6.61 -3.28 -10.47
N VAL A 232 -6.02 -2.24 -11.06
CA VAL A 232 -4.60 -2.23 -11.48
C VAL A 232 -3.65 -2.12 -10.28
N ILE A 233 -4.09 -1.47 -9.19
CA ILE A 233 -3.26 -1.26 -7.99
C ILE A 233 -2.97 -2.58 -7.27
N ARG A 234 -3.93 -3.49 -7.20
CA ARG A 234 -3.76 -4.76 -6.47
C ARG A 234 -4.25 -5.97 -7.24
N GLY A 235 -5.49 -5.95 -7.71
CA GLY A 235 -6.11 -7.08 -8.40
C GLY A 235 -7.57 -7.26 -8.00
N SER A 236 -8.30 -8.10 -8.73
CA SER A 236 -9.72 -8.37 -8.43
C SER A 236 -9.88 -9.12 -7.11
N GLY A 237 -10.90 -8.76 -6.31
CA GLY A 237 -11.24 -9.49 -5.09
C GLY A 237 -10.26 -9.27 -3.93
N THR A 238 -9.51 -8.17 -3.96
CA THR A 238 -8.53 -7.80 -2.94
C THR A 238 -9.02 -6.58 -2.16
N PHE A 239 -8.61 -6.46 -0.89
CA PHE A 239 -9.10 -5.41 -0.02
C PHE A 239 -8.85 -3.99 -0.57
N CYS A 240 -7.66 -3.69 -1.10
CA CYS A 240 -7.37 -2.36 -1.66
C CYS A 240 -8.32 -2.00 -2.81
N THR A 241 -8.57 -2.96 -3.71
CA THR A 241 -9.47 -2.76 -4.85
C THR A 241 -10.91 -2.56 -4.38
N ASP A 242 -11.38 -3.42 -3.48
CA ASP A 242 -12.75 -3.38 -2.97
C ASP A 242 -12.99 -2.11 -2.15
N LEU A 243 -12.02 -1.69 -1.31
CA LEU A 243 -12.10 -0.45 -0.53
C LEU A 243 -12.25 0.78 -1.43
N ILE A 244 -11.36 0.96 -2.39
CA ILE A 244 -11.41 2.13 -3.29
C ILE A 244 -12.70 2.12 -4.10
N LYS A 245 -13.11 0.95 -4.61
CA LYS A 245 -14.33 0.80 -5.40
C LYS A 245 -15.60 1.09 -4.59
N HIS A 246 -15.73 0.52 -3.39
CA HIS A 246 -16.95 0.63 -2.61
C HIS A 246 -17.06 1.92 -1.82
N SER A 247 -15.93 2.56 -1.48
CA SER A 247 -15.91 3.92 -0.93
C SER A 247 -16.05 5.01 -2.00
N GLU A 248 -16.08 4.64 -3.29
CA GLU A 248 -16.14 5.57 -4.42
C GLU A 248 -14.97 6.58 -4.42
N GLY A 249 -13.78 6.10 -4.06
CA GLY A 249 -12.57 6.92 -4.00
C GLY A 249 -12.41 7.78 -2.74
N ARG A 250 -13.37 7.76 -1.80
CA ARG A 250 -13.25 8.48 -0.51
C ARG A 250 -12.14 7.92 0.38
N ALA A 251 -11.76 6.65 0.20
CA ALA A 251 -10.63 6.04 0.86
C ALA A 251 -9.70 5.33 -0.14
N ILE A 252 -8.43 5.73 -0.14
CA ILE A 252 -7.39 5.17 -1.02
C ILE A 252 -6.42 4.37 -0.16
N GLY A 253 -6.66 3.05 -0.12
CA GLY A 253 -5.85 2.12 0.67
C GLY A 253 -4.68 1.52 -0.09
N LYS A 254 -3.54 1.39 0.58
CA LYS A 254 -2.34 0.75 0.05
C LYS A 254 -1.69 -0.17 1.08
N ILE A 255 -1.70 -1.45 0.75
CA ILE A 255 -1.02 -2.49 1.54
C ILE A 255 0.51 -2.39 1.46
N GLY A 256 1.16 -2.61 2.61
CA GLY A 256 2.57 -2.93 2.77
C GLY A 256 2.76 -4.33 3.35
N ALA A 257 3.95 -4.92 3.17
CA ALA A 257 4.30 -6.17 3.84
C ALA A 257 4.48 -5.92 5.35
N GLU A 258 4.58 -7.00 6.14
CA GLU A 258 4.81 -6.91 7.59
C GLU A 258 3.72 -6.12 8.33
N GLY A 259 2.45 -6.35 7.99
CA GLY A 259 1.30 -5.81 8.72
C GLY A 259 1.06 -4.32 8.53
N ILE A 260 1.64 -3.71 7.50
CA ILE A 260 1.49 -2.27 7.22
C ILE A 260 0.29 -2.04 6.31
N TYR A 261 -0.57 -1.10 6.67
CA TYR A 261 -1.64 -0.61 5.81
C TYR A 261 -1.77 0.91 5.93
N CYS A 262 -1.73 1.60 4.80
CA CYS A 262 -1.83 3.06 4.77
C CYS A 262 -3.05 3.49 3.97
N ILE A 263 -3.68 4.60 4.40
CA ILE A 263 -4.91 5.10 3.79
C ILE A 263 -4.78 6.61 3.59
N SER A 264 -5.14 7.07 2.41
CA SER A 264 -5.37 8.48 2.11
C SER A 264 -6.88 8.72 2.07
N ILE A 265 -7.35 9.75 2.76
CA ILE A 265 -8.77 10.10 2.91
C ILE A 265 -8.98 11.51 2.35
N PRO A 266 -9.24 11.66 1.03
CA PRO A 266 -9.27 12.96 0.38
C PRO A 266 -10.28 13.94 0.96
N GLU A 267 -11.51 13.49 1.22
CA GLU A 267 -12.61 14.35 1.69
C GLU A 267 -12.33 14.99 3.05
N LYS A 268 -11.49 14.35 3.89
CA LYS A 268 -11.06 14.88 5.19
C LYS A 268 -9.62 15.36 5.20
N ARG A 269 -8.89 15.21 4.09
CA ARG A 269 -7.46 15.54 3.98
C ARG A 269 -6.60 14.83 5.03
N LEU A 270 -7.00 13.62 5.41
CA LEU A 270 -6.32 12.81 6.42
C LEU A 270 -5.49 11.70 5.80
N GLY A 271 -4.42 11.35 6.49
CA GLY A 271 -3.62 10.16 6.23
C GLY A 271 -3.62 9.23 7.43
N VAL A 272 -3.66 7.93 7.16
CA VAL A 272 -3.68 6.89 8.18
C VAL A 272 -2.51 5.94 7.95
N CYS A 273 -1.82 5.56 9.01
CA CYS A 273 -0.86 4.46 9.02
C CYS A 273 -1.26 3.44 10.10
N ILE A 274 -1.35 2.17 9.70
CA ILE A 274 -1.64 1.02 10.56
C ILE A 274 -0.44 0.08 10.51
N LYS A 275 -0.01 -0.42 11.67
CA LYS A 275 1.03 -1.46 11.79
C LYS A 275 0.55 -2.55 12.73
N MET A 276 0.30 -3.74 12.19
CA MET A 276 0.02 -4.96 12.95
C MET A 276 1.32 -5.67 13.32
N SER A 277 1.47 -6.12 14.55
CA SER A 277 2.75 -6.64 15.06
C SER A 277 3.04 -8.09 14.70
N ASP A 278 2.00 -8.86 14.43
CA ASP A 278 2.11 -10.20 13.84
C ASP A 278 2.59 -10.19 12.37
N GLY A 279 2.69 -9.00 11.76
CA GLY A 279 3.09 -8.83 10.37
C GLY A 279 2.03 -9.28 9.35
N HIS A 280 0.85 -9.73 9.80
CA HIS A 280 -0.11 -10.38 8.94
C HIS A 280 -1.11 -9.37 8.34
N PRO A 281 -1.32 -9.34 7.01
CA PRO A 281 -2.20 -8.33 6.41
C PRO A 281 -3.70 -8.47 6.73
N TRP A 282 -4.24 -9.66 6.99
CA TRP A 282 -5.70 -9.80 7.19
C TRP A 282 -6.20 -9.19 8.49
N SER A 283 -5.37 -9.10 9.53
CA SER A 283 -5.74 -8.41 10.77
C SER A 283 -5.82 -6.88 10.57
N SER A 284 -5.09 -6.32 9.59
CA SER A 284 -5.13 -4.88 9.28
C SER A 284 -6.40 -4.42 8.55
N PHE A 285 -7.11 -5.31 7.85
CA PHE A 285 -8.29 -4.96 7.05
C PHE A 285 -9.53 -4.59 7.89
N PRO A 286 -9.95 -5.39 8.89
CA PRO A 286 -11.06 -4.99 9.76
C PRO A 286 -10.71 -3.74 10.58
N VAL A 287 -9.44 -3.59 10.98
CA VAL A 287 -8.93 -2.36 11.63
C VAL A 287 -9.08 -1.15 10.71
N ALA A 288 -8.70 -1.26 9.44
CA ALA A 288 -8.85 -0.20 8.45
C ALA A 288 -10.32 0.17 8.22
N VAL A 289 -11.23 -0.81 8.11
CA VAL A 289 -12.67 -0.54 7.97
C VAL A 289 -13.22 0.18 9.20
N LYS A 290 -12.86 -0.28 10.41
CA LYS A 290 -13.30 0.34 11.68
C LYS A 290 -12.83 1.78 11.82
N ILE A 291 -11.57 2.07 11.46
CA ILE A 291 -11.05 3.46 11.43
C ILE A 291 -11.91 4.33 10.50
N LEU A 292 -12.18 3.85 9.29
CA LEU A 292 -12.91 4.63 8.30
C LEU A 292 -14.40 4.80 8.66
N GLU A 293 -15.00 3.82 9.34
CA GLU A 293 -16.34 3.93 9.92
C GLU A 293 -16.38 5.01 11.01
N GLU A 294 -15.47 4.96 11.99
CA GLU A 294 -15.44 5.94 13.09
C GLU A 294 -15.09 7.36 12.64
N LEU A 295 -14.31 7.49 11.55
CA LEU A 295 -14.05 8.78 10.92
C LEU A 295 -15.22 9.28 10.05
N GLY A 296 -16.29 8.49 9.88
CA GLY A 296 -17.47 8.82 9.08
C GLY A 296 -17.26 8.73 7.58
N ILE A 297 -16.22 8.04 7.12
CA ILE A 297 -15.89 7.84 5.69
C ILE A 297 -16.69 6.69 5.11
N LEU A 298 -16.96 5.64 5.91
CA LEU A 298 -17.80 4.52 5.50
C LEU A 298 -19.09 4.55 6.31
N ASP A 299 -20.22 4.61 5.61
CA ASP A 299 -21.53 4.41 6.20
C ASP A 299 -21.85 2.90 6.31
N VAL A 300 -22.93 2.57 7.03
CA VAL A 300 -23.38 1.19 7.25
C VAL A 300 -23.56 0.43 5.92
N ALA A 301 -24.10 1.10 4.89
CA ALA A 301 -24.29 0.50 3.58
C ALA A 301 -22.97 0.15 2.88
N THR A 302 -21.96 1.00 3.00
CA THR A 302 -20.62 0.75 2.44
C THR A 302 -19.87 -0.32 3.23
N VAL A 303 -19.94 -0.29 4.57
CA VAL A 303 -19.37 -1.34 5.43
C VAL A 303 -19.96 -2.70 5.08
N LYS A 304 -21.27 -2.79 4.83
CA LYS A 304 -21.91 -4.03 4.37
C LYS A 304 -21.37 -4.54 3.02
N LYS A 305 -21.05 -3.66 2.07
CA LYS A 305 -20.37 -4.06 0.82
C LYS A 305 -18.95 -4.60 1.06
N LEU A 306 -18.33 -4.21 2.17
CA LEU A 306 -17.00 -4.62 2.63
C LEU A 306 -17.04 -5.70 3.72
N GLU A 307 -18.18 -6.33 3.99
CA GLU A 307 -18.42 -7.22 5.15
C GLU A 307 -17.35 -8.31 5.28
N LYS A 308 -16.96 -8.96 4.18
CA LYS A 308 -15.90 -10.00 4.19
C LYS A 308 -14.52 -9.50 4.68
N TRP A 309 -14.29 -8.19 4.69
CA TRP A 309 -13.07 -7.54 5.17
C TRP A 309 -13.27 -6.89 6.54
N ALA A 310 -14.43 -6.28 6.75
CA ALA A 310 -14.83 -5.65 8.00
C ALA A 310 -15.00 -6.66 9.13
N PHE A 311 -15.53 -7.83 8.76
CA PHE A 311 -15.86 -8.92 9.66
C PHE A 311 -15.51 -10.28 9.01
N PRO A 312 -14.21 -10.58 8.85
CA PRO A 312 -13.78 -11.77 8.13
C PRO A 312 -14.16 -13.04 8.92
N ALA A 313 -14.93 -13.92 8.27
CA ALA A 313 -15.30 -15.21 8.84
C ALA A 313 -14.11 -16.17 8.88
N VAL A 314 -13.92 -16.81 10.03
CA VAL A 314 -13.04 -17.98 10.20
C VAL A 314 -13.83 -19.23 9.81
N LYS A 315 -13.28 -20.04 8.92
CA LYS A 315 -13.95 -21.24 8.40
C LYS A 315 -13.24 -22.52 8.84
N ASP A 316 -14.02 -23.60 8.98
CA ASP A 316 -13.49 -24.96 9.05
C ASP A 316 -13.17 -25.51 7.63
N ASP A 317 -12.64 -26.73 7.57
CA ASP A 317 -12.26 -27.38 6.32
C ASP A 317 -13.45 -27.72 5.40
N LYS A 318 -14.68 -27.71 5.95
CA LYS A 318 -15.93 -27.87 5.18
C LYS A 318 -16.51 -26.54 4.72
N GLY A 319 -15.92 -25.41 5.15
CA GLY A 319 -16.35 -24.07 4.84
C GLY A 319 -17.40 -23.48 5.79
N ASN A 320 -17.74 -24.16 6.88
CA ASN A 320 -18.66 -23.63 7.90
C ASN A 320 -17.97 -22.53 8.70
N THR A 321 -18.73 -21.50 9.07
CA THR A 321 -18.21 -20.44 9.94
C THR A 321 -18.08 -20.95 11.37
N VAL A 322 -16.88 -20.80 11.93
CA VAL A 322 -16.53 -21.23 13.29
C VAL A 322 -16.08 -20.07 14.17
N GLY A 323 -16.04 -18.85 13.64
CA GLY A 323 -15.66 -17.65 14.36
C GLY A 323 -15.38 -16.51 13.40
N TYR A 324 -14.83 -15.41 13.91
CA TYR A 324 -14.60 -14.19 13.13
C TYR A 324 -13.37 -13.45 13.61
N ILE A 325 -13.01 -12.38 12.91
CA ILE A 325 -12.02 -11.42 13.38
C ILE A 325 -12.74 -10.11 13.66
N HIS A 326 -12.58 -9.63 14.89
CA HIS A 326 -13.27 -8.45 15.39
C HIS A 326 -12.22 -7.36 15.67
N PRO A 327 -12.41 -6.12 15.18
CA PRO A 327 -11.66 -4.99 15.70
C PRO A 327 -12.10 -4.72 17.15
N THR A 328 -11.15 -4.52 18.05
CA THR A 328 -11.40 -4.38 19.50
C THR A 328 -11.00 -3.03 20.06
N PHE A 329 -10.92 -1.99 19.23
CA PHE A 329 -10.57 -0.64 19.62
C PHE A 329 -11.65 0.36 19.22
N SER A 330 -11.59 1.54 19.84
CA SER A 330 -12.23 2.76 19.35
C SER A 330 -11.17 3.85 19.23
N LEU A 331 -11.05 4.40 18.03
CA LEU A 331 -10.16 5.50 17.69
C LEU A 331 -10.64 6.80 18.32
N THR A 332 -11.94 7.08 18.28
CA THR A 332 -12.52 8.33 18.80
C THR A 332 -12.60 8.35 20.33
N GLU A 333 -12.78 7.19 20.97
CA GLU A 333 -12.73 7.07 22.44
C GLU A 333 -11.31 6.79 22.97
N ASN A 334 -10.34 6.57 22.08
CA ASN A 334 -8.97 6.16 22.41
C ASN A 334 -8.90 4.96 23.36
N LYS A 335 -9.68 3.91 23.06
CA LYS A 335 -9.75 2.66 23.83
C LYS A 335 -9.29 1.49 22.98
N THR A 336 -8.70 0.49 23.64
CA THR A 336 -8.31 -0.78 23.02
C THR A 336 -8.87 -1.95 23.80
N GLY A 337 -8.83 -3.13 23.19
CA GLY A 337 -9.32 -4.34 23.83
C GLY A 337 -8.38 -4.78 24.96
N GLU A 338 -8.95 -5.51 25.91
CA GLU A 338 -8.25 -6.11 27.05
C GLU A 338 -8.65 -7.58 27.19
N TYR A 339 -8.66 -8.31 26.06
CA TYR A 339 -8.99 -9.74 26.05
C TYR A 339 -7.74 -10.61 26.22
N GLU A 340 -7.92 -11.73 26.90
CA GLU A 340 -6.96 -12.84 26.98
C GLU A 340 -7.41 -14.05 26.13
N PRO A 341 -6.49 -14.93 25.69
CA PRO A 341 -6.87 -16.16 25.00
C PRO A 341 -7.79 -17.03 25.88
N GLY A 342 -8.93 -17.42 25.33
CA GLY A 342 -9.95 -18.21 26.01
C GLY A 342 -11.13 -17.40 26.55
N ASP A 343 -11.04 -16.08 26.64
CA ASP A 343 -12.15 -15.22 27.04
C ASP A 343 -13.38 -15.41 26.15
N LEU A 344 -14.57 -15.30 26.75
CA LEU A 344 -15.81 -15.22 25.97
C LEU A 344 -15.84 -13.87 25.25
N TYR A 345 -16.02 -13.91 23.93
CA TYR A 345 -16.20 -12.68 23.15
C TYR A 345 -17.71 -12.39 23.02
N PRO A 346 -18.16 -11.19 23.41
CA PRO A 346 -19.58 -10.86 23.49
C PRO A 346 -20.30 -10.79 22.13
#